data_AF-H0E5V2-F1
#
_entry.id   AF-H0E5V2-F1
#
_cell.length_a   1.000
_cell.length_b   1.000
_cell.length_c   1.000
_cell.angle_alpha   90.00
_cell.angle_beta   90.00
_cell.angle_gamma   90.00
#
_symmetry.space_group_name_H-M   'P 1'
#
loop_
_entity.id
_entity.type
_entity.pdbx_description
1 polymer ?
#
loop_
_entity_poly.entity_id
_entity_poly.type
_entity_poly.pdbx_seq_one_letter_code
_entity_poly.pdbx_strand_id
1 'polypeptide(L)' 'MMGPIGFPELLIILVVALLVLGPKRLPEVGKSLGKGMREFKDSISAADPFDDDAPRRAADTATSAPPRVTAATGDRDRDA' A
#
# COMPACT_ATOMS: atom_id res chain seq x y z
N MET A 1 -2.80 19.35 -36.46
CA MET A 1 -3.49 18.32 -35.65
C MET A 1 -2.54 17.88 -34.54
N MET A 2 -2.70 18.45 -33.35
CA MET A 2 -1.94 18.08 -32.14
C MET A 2 -2.98 17.83 -31.06
N GLY A 3 -3.52 16.61 -31.04
CA GLY A 3 -4.35 16.17 -29.92
C GLY A 3 -3.47 16.00 -28.68
N PRO A 4 -4.00 16.21 -27.47
CA PRO A 4 -3.25 15.98 -26.25
C PRO A 4 -2.72 14.55 -26.29
N ILE A 5 -1.44 14.38 -25.94
CA ILE A 5 -0.77 13.09 -25.76
C ILE A 5 -1.79 12.11 -25.17
N GLY A 6 -2.18 11.14 -25.99
CA GLY A 6 -3.29 10.28 -25.67
C GLY A 6 -2.86 9.22 -24.66
N PHE A 7 -3.85 8.49 -24.17
CA PHE A 7 -3.60 7.24 -23.44
C PHE A 7 -2.63 6.30 -24.19
N PRO A 8 -2.63 6.18 -25.54
CA PRO A 8 -1.68 5.34 -26.27
C PRO A 8 -0.21 5.73 -26.07
N GLU A 9 0.15 7.02 -26.20
CA GLU A 9 1.53 7.47 -25.98
C GLU A 9 2.00 7.21 -24.54
N LEU A 10 1.15 7.46 -23.55
CA LEU A 10 1.48 7.16 -22.15
C LEU A 10 1.77 5.67 -21.94
N LEU A 11 1.01 4.80 -22.61
CA LEU A 11 1.18 3.35 -22.54
C LEU A 11 2.53 2.92 -23.15
N ILE A 12 2.96 3.53 -24.26
CA ILE A 12 4.29 3.28 -24.84
C ILE A 12 5.40 3.68 -23.86
N ILE A 13 5.30 4.87 -23.25
CA ILE A 13 6.28 5.32 -22.24
C ILE A 13 6.30 4.37 -21.04
N LEU A 14 5.12 3.93 -20.58
CA LEU A 14 4.99 2.97 -19.50
C LEU A 14 5.68 1.64 -19.83
N VAL A 15 5.55 1.13 -21.06
CA VAL A 15 6.24 -0.09 -21.50
C VAL A 15 7.75 0.09 -21.48
N VAL A 16 8.27 1.23 -21.95
CA VAL A 16 9.72 1.51 -21.89
C VAL A 16 10.19 1.60 -20.44
N ALA A 17 9.45 2.31 -19.57
CA ALA A 17 9.75 2.40 -18.15
C ALA A 17 9.71 1.02 -17.47
N LEU A 18 8.78 0.16 -17.87
CA LEU A 18 8.66 -1.23 -17.43
C LEU A 18 9.82 -2.10 -17.86
N LEU A 19 10.45 -1.85 -19.02
CA LEU A 19 11.64 -2.57 -19.45
C LEU A 19 12.87 -2.16 -18.63
N VAL A 20 13.00 -0.87 -18.31
CA VAL A 20 14.12 -0.34 -17.52
C VAL A 20 13.98 -0.73 -16.04
N LEU A 21 12.81 -0.50 -15.46
CA LEU A 21 12.55 -0.73 -14.04
C LEU A 21 12.18 -2.19 -13.76
N GLY A 22 11.49 -2.85 -14.69
CA GLY A 22 10.90 -4.18 -14.53
C GLY A 22 9.45 -4.14 -14.03
N PRO A 23 8.53 -4.98 -14.55
CA PRO A 23 7.13 -5.01 -14.12
C PRO A 23 6.93 -5.42 -12.67
N LYS A 24 7.88 -6.14 -12.08
CA LYS A 24 7.85 -6.52 -10.67
C LYS A 24 8.24 -5.36 -9.73
N ARG A 25 8.96 -4.36 -10.23
CA ARG A 25 9.49 -3.24 -9.44
C ARG A 25 8.54 -2.04 -9.39
N LEU A 26 7.69 -1.87 -10.41
CA LEU A 26 6.60 -0.89 -10.40
C LEU A 26 5.69 -1.00 -9.14
N PRO A 27 5.13 -2.18 -8.78
CA PRO A 27 4.28 -2.30 -7.60
C PRO A 27 5.07 -2.11 -6.30
N GLU A 28 6.34 -2.48 -6.27
CA GLU A 28 7.23 -2.29 -5.12
C GLU A 28 7.46 -0.78 -4.85
N VAL A 29 7.81 -0.02 -5.88
CA VAL A 29 7.98 1.44 -5.84
C VAL A 29 6.66 2.16 -5.56
N GLY A 30 5.56 1.70 -6.15
CA GLY A 30 4.22 2.23 -5.88
C GLY A 30 3.79 2.01 -4.42
N LYS A 31 4.11 0.86 -3.83
CA LYS A 31 3.80 0.57 -2.41
C LYS A 31 4.59 1.46 -1.46
N SER A 32 5.87 1.75 -1.75
CA SER A 32 6.68 2.66 -0.93
C SER A 32 6.23 4.12 -1.07
N LEU A 33 5.98 4.56 -2.31
CA LEU A 33 5.46 5.92 -2.58
C LEU A 33 4.05 6.12 -1.99
N GLY A 34 3.18 5.12 -2.10
CA GLY A 34 1.81 5.20 -1.58
C GLY A 34 1.76 5.35 -0.06
N LYS A 35 2.66 4.65 0.67
CA LYS A 35 2.81 4.82 2.12
C LYS A 35 3.27 6.24 2.47
N GLY A 36 4.33 6.74 1.83
CA GLY A 36 4.83 8.09 2.06
C GLY A 36 3.81 9.17 1.69
N MET A 37 3.09 8.99 0.59
CA MET A 37 2.01 9.91 0.17
C MET A 37 0.85 9.92 1.16
N ARG A 38 0.50 8.76 1.73
CA ARG A 38 -0.53 8.66 2.76
C ARG A 38 -0.12 9.38 4.04
N GLU A 39 1.10 9.15 4.52
CA GLU A 39 1.65 9.84 5.69
C GLU A 39 1.78 11.36 5.47
N PHE A 40 2.19 11.77 4.27
CA PHE A 40 2.26 13.17 3.87
C PHE A 40 0.88 13.82 3.84
N LYS A 41 -0.11 13.15 3.25
CA LYS A 41 -1.51 13.62 3.24
C LYS A 41 -2.06 13.71 4.66
N ASP A 42 -1.88 12.68 5.48
CA ASP A 42 -2.37 12.64 6.86
C ASP A 42 -1.77 13.80 7.68
N SER A 43 -0.50 14.14 7.45
CA SER A 43 0.18 15.26 8.10
C SER A 43 -0.32 16.63 7.64
N ILE A 44 -0.66 16.78 6.35
CA ILE A 44 -1.23 18.02 5.80
C ILE A 44 -2.69 18.19 6.24
N SER A 45 -3.49 17.13 6.17
CA SER A 45 -4.90 17.17 6.58
C SER A 45 -5.07 17.39 8.08
N ALA A 46 -4.17 16.88 8.92
CA ALA A 46 -4.19 17.17 10.36
C ALA A 46 -3.87 18.63 10.70
N ALA A 47 -3.29 19.40 9.78
CA ALA A 47 -3.02 20.83 9.95
C ALA A 47 -4.22 21.71 9.58
N ASP A 48 -5.28 21.14 8.99
CA ASP A 48 -6.52 21.85 8.67
C ASP A 48 -7.56 21.57 9.78
N PRO A 49 -7.84 22.54 10.68
CA PRO A 49 -8.71 22.32 11.86
C PRO A 49 -10.19 22.07 11.55
N PHE A 50 -10.56 21.99 10.27
CA PHE A 50 -11.94 21.91 9.79
C PHE A 50 -12.28 20.59 9.07
N ASP A 51 -11.32 19.68 8.89
CA ASP A 51 -11.53 18.37 8.26
C ASP A 51 -11.69 17.25 9.33
N ASP A 52 -12.82 17.26 10.05
CA ASP A 52 -13.16 16.27 11.09
C ASP A 52 -13.73 14.94 10.55
N ASP A 53 -13.51 14.64 9.26
CA ASP A 53 -13.98 13.43 8.58
C ASP A 53 -12.81 12.61 8.00
N ALA A 54 -11.81 12.31 8.84
CA ALA A 54 -10.76 11.36 8.49
C ALA A 54 -11.31 9.91 8.57
N PRO A 55 -11.35 9.13 7.46
CA PRO A 55 -11.81 7.75 7.51
C PRO A 55 -10.84 6.89 8.33
N ARG A 56 -11.19 6.65 9.59
CA ARG A 56 -10.57 5.65 10.46
C ARG A 56 -10.87 4.25 9.90
N ARG A 57 -10.14 3.77 8.88
CA ARG A 57 -10.11 2.35 8.43
C ARG A 57 -9.23 2.15 7.19
N ALA A 58 -7.92 2.13 7.38
CA ALA A 58 -7.05 1.36 6.49
C ALA A 58 -6.01 0.58 7.32
N ALA A 59 -6.44 0.10 8.48
CA ALA A 59 -5.74 -0.95 9.18
C ALA A 59 -5.86 -2.24 8.36
N ASP A 60 -4.72 -2.89 8.15
CA ASP A 60 -4.60 -4.34 8.08
C ASP A 60 -5.13 -5.07 6.84
N THR A 61 -4.67 -4.72 5.64
CA THR A 61 -4.68 -5.73 4.57
C THR A 61 -3.46 -5.61 3.65
N ALA A 62 -2.72 -6.72 3.53
CA ALA A 62 -1.61 -6.98 2.62
C ALA A 62 -0.16 -6.66 3.08
N THR A 63 0.21 -7.16 4.28
CA THR A 63 1.51 -7.83 4.47
C THR A 63 1.30 -9.02 5.41
N SER A 64 1.13 -10.22 4.87
CA SER A 64 2.16 -11.26 4.92
C SER A 64 2.56 -11.69 6.35
N ALA A 65 1.77 -12.57 6.97
CA ALA A 65 2.25 -13.76 7.69
C ALA A 65 1.06 -14.71 8.00
N PRO A 66 1.14 -16.01 7.67
CA PRO A 66 0.08 -16.98 7.98
C PRO A 66 0.02 -17.25 9.49
N PRO A 67 -1.16 -17.44 10.11
CA PRO A 67 -1.23 -18.05 11.43
C PRO A 67 -1.10 -19.56 11.24
N ARG A 68 0.11 -20.03 10.98
CA ARG A 68 0.55 -21.37 11.37
C ARG A 68 1.71 -21.07 12.31
N VAL A 69 1.63 -21.37 13.60
CA VAL A 69 1.88 -22.71 14.14
C VAL A 69 1.48 -22.68 15.64
N THR A 70 0.61 -23.62 16.02
CA THR A 70 0.48 -24.27 17.34
C THR A 70 0.41 -23.41 18.61
N ALA A 71 -0.82 -23.21 19.11
CA ALA A 71 -1.09 -23.10 20.55
C ALA A 71 -2.09 -24.19 20.98
N ALA A 72 -1.94 -25.39 20.41
CA ALA A 72 -2.52 -26.63 20.93
C ALA A 72 -1.47 -27.31 21.80
N THR A 73 -1.38 -26.88 23.06
CA THR A 73 -0.72 -27.60 24.15
C THR A 73 -1.44 -27.07 25.40
N GLY A 74 -2.37 -27.77 26.03
CA GLY A 74 -2.24 -29.16 26.45
C GLY A 74 -1.47 -29.22 27.77
N ASP A 75 -1.92 -28.45 28.77
CA ASP A 75 -1.42 -28.40 30.15
C ASP A 75 -2.71 -28.38 31.00
N ARG A 76 -3.42 -29.48 31.27
CA ARG A 76 -3.03 -30.70 31.98
C ARG A 76 -2.13 -30.42 33.18
N ASP A 77 -2.68 -30.76 34.35
CA ASP A 77 -1.96 -30.99 35.59
C ASP A 77 -1.48 -29.73 36.32
N ARG A 78 -2.29 -29.18 37.26
CA ARG A 78 -1.77 -28.78 38.59
C ARG A 78 -2.67 -28.27 39.71
N ASP A 79 -4.00 -28.32 39.63
CA ASP A 79 -4.82 -27.95 40.79
C ASP A 79 -5.40 -29.21 41.47
N ALA A 80 -4.54 -29.82 42.30
CA ALA A 80 -4.85 -30.86 43.28
C ALA A 80 -4.63 -30.29 44.69
#